data_AF-A0AA97AKT5-F1
#
_entry.id   AF-A0AA97AKT5-F1
#
_cell.length_a   1.000
_cell.length_b   1.000
_cell.length_c   1.000
_cell.angle_alpha   90.00
_cell.angle_beta   90.00
_cell.angle_gamma   90.00
#
_symmetry.space_group_name_H-M   'P 1'
#
loop_
_entity.id
_entity.type
_entity.pdbx_description
1 polymer ?
#
loop_
_entity_poly.entity_id
_entity_poly.type
_entity_poly.pdbx_seq_one_letter_code
_entity_poly.pdbx_strand_id
1 'polypeptide(L)'
;MSVSVTLMGDVGRSRAREGNGVSRFVAMPRFRMYPSPAQAEQMLTHCAHARYVWNLAVEQHTYWRPGRRSAPGFAEQCRQLTEARRENAWLGEGNADVQQQALKDFARAKSARFTSGFGEPTWRRKHVHEGFRGIGTDRVPEYEADGSPKLNAKTGRQVMGRSVVVQRLNRRWAQVRVPGRGWVRFRLSAEGKGAKLPAAKTFRVTFRNGQWHIAFAVIPDPVEGPGTDTVIGIDRGVTITAALSDGRRLNCPSSPSRNAPGSASTSGARPERPKAALPRRPSMRSWPG
;
A
#
# COMPACT_ATOMS: atom_id res chain seq x y z
N MET A 1 8.39 9.38 -39.68
CA MET A 1 7.18 9.51 -38.86
C MET A 1 7.58 9.52 -37.40
N SER A 2 7.54 10.69 -36.76
CA SER A 2 7.88 10.86 -35.34
C SER A 2 6.74 10.32 -34.48
N VAL A 3 7.04 9.36 -33.60
CA VAL A 3 6.12 8.94 -32.54
C VAL A 3 6.59 9.62 -31.26
N SER A 4 5.87 10.68 -30.88
CA SER A 4 6.04 11.36 -29.59
C SER A 4 5.56 10.44 -28.47
N VAL A 5 6.48 9.93 -27.65
CA VAL A 5 6.15 9.21 -26.42
C VAL A 5 5.98 10.23 -25.30
N THR A 6 4.73 10.56 -24.99
CA THR A 6 4.37 11.35 -23.81
C THR A 6 4.55 10.49 -22.55
N LEU A 7 5.55 10.82 -21.74
CA LEU A 7 5.76 10.24 -20.40
C LEU A 7 4.63 10.69 -19.45
N MET A 8 3.72 9.77 -19.14
CA MET A 8 2.73 9.94 -18.06
C MET A 8 3.34 9.49 -16.72
N GLY A 9 3.23 10.37 -15.73
CA GLY A 9 4.02 10.35 -14.50
C GLY A 9 3.78 9.19 -13.52
N ASP A 10 4.86 8.94 -12.78
CA ASP A 10 5.03 8.18 -11.53
C ASP A 10 3.81 7.46 -10.92
N VAL A 11 3.79 6.13 -11.11
CA VAL A 11 3.05 5.19 -10.26
C VAL A 11 4.06 4.32 -9.52
N GLY A 12 4.02 4.37 -8.18
CA GLY A 12 4.88 3.61 -7.28
C GLY A 12 4.83 2.11 -7.59
N ARG A 13 5.95 1.59 -8.12
CA ARG A 13 6.12 0.21 -8.58
C ARG A 13 6.57 -0.70 -7.44
N SER A 14 5.80 -1.74 -7.12
CA SER A 14 6.28 -2.86 -6.29
C SER A 14 6.18 -4.16 -7.09
N ARG A 15 7.33 -4.83 -7.31
CA ARG A 15 7.43 -6.13 -7.99
C ARG A 15 7.12 -7.26 -7.03
N ALA A 16 6.32 -8.23 -7.46
CA ALA A 16 6.33 -9.58 -6.91
C ALA A 16 6.96 -10.49 -7.97
N ARG A 17 7.96 -11.29 -7.58
CA ARG A 17 8.58 -12.30 -8.44
C ARG A 17 7.82 -13.61 -8.28
N GLU A 18 7.39 -14.19 -9.39
CA GLU A 18 7.06 -15.61 -9.50
C GLU A 18 7.65 -16.09 -10.83
N GLY A 19 8.28 -17.26 -10.81
CA GLY A 19 9.09 -17.79 -11.91
C GLY A 19 8.22 -18.30 -13.04
N ASN A 20 7.83 -17.41 -13.96
CA ASN A 20 7.63 -17.72 -15.38
C ASN A 20 7.39 -16.42 -16.15
N GLY A 21 8.41 -15.56 -16.33
CA GLY A 21 8.42 -14.41 -17.28
C GLY A 21 7.35 -13.30 -17.19
N VAL A 22 6.20 -13.53 -16.54
CA VAL A 22 5.02 -12.67 -16.54
C VAL A 22 5.03 -11.88 -15.24
N SER A 23 5.53 -10.65 -15.32
CA SER A 23 5.44 -9.70 -14.21
C SER A 23 3.97 -9.29 -14.02
N ARG A 24 3.28 -9.88 -13.03
CA ARG A 24 1.94 -9.43 -12.63
C ARG A 24 2.05 -8.11 -11.85
N PHE A 25 1.76 -7.00 -12.51
CA PHE A 25 1.76 -5.68 -11.88
C PHE A 25 0.44 -5.42 -11.17
N VAL A 26 0.40 -5.29 -9.85
CA VAL A 26 -0.84 -4.87 -9.18
C VAL A 26 -1.11 -3.39 -9.51
N ALA A 27 -2.15 -3.12 -10.30
CA ALA A 27 -2.64 -1.78 -10.54
C ALA A 27 -3.45 -1.30 -9.32
N MET A 28 -3.22 -0.06 -8.91
CA MET A 28 -3.88 0.53 -7.75
C MET A 28 -4.64 1.80 -8.16
N PRO A 29 -5.73 1.69 -8.95
CA PRO A 29 -6.51 2.85 -9.36
C PRO A 29 -7.04 3.58 -8.12
N ARG A 30 -6.82 4.91 -8.08
CA ARG A 30 -7.13 5.79 -6.96
C ARG A 30 -8.27 6.73 -7.33
N PHE A 31 -9.28 6.80 -6.47
CA PHE A 31 -10.47 7.61 -6.66
C PHE A 31 -10.72 8.52 -5.46
N ARG A 32 -11.32 9.69 -5.70
CA ARG A 32 -11.75 10.61 -4.64
C ARG A 32 -13.04 10.11 -4.01
N MET A 33 -13.07 10.02 -2.68
CA MET A 33 -14.24 9.63 -1.89
C MET A 33 -14.95 10.85 -1.31
N TYR A 34 -16.24 10.67 -1.02
CA TYR A 34 -17.14 11.68 -0.47
C TYR A 34 -17.98 11.04 0.65
N PRO A 35 -17.36 10.75 1.82
CA PRO A 35 -18.11 10.29 2.99
C PRO A 35 -19.01 11.40 3.53
N SER A 36 -20.14 11.03 4.14
CA SER A 36 -20.89 11.94 5.01
C SER A 36 -20.05 12.32 6.24
N PRO A 37 -20.39 13.38 6.99
CA PRO A 37 -19.66 13.76 8.21
C PRO A 37 -19.52 12.60 9.21
N ALA A 38 -20.62 11.90 9.49
CA ALA A 38 -20.63 10.72 10.36
C ALA A 38 -19.72 9.60 9.82
N GLN A 39 -19.72 9.35 8.50
CA GLN A 39 -18.82 8.36 7.91
C GLN A 39 -17.35 8.79 8.00
N ALA A 40 -17.06 10.08 7.85
CA ALA A 40 -15.71 10.61 7.91
C ALA A 40 -15.10 10.45 9.31
N GLU A 41 -15.84 10.81 10.37
CA GLU A 41 -15.42 10.60 11.76
C GLU A 41 -15.09 9.14 12.03
N GLN A 42 -16.01 8.27 11.64
CA GLN A 42 -15.88 6.84 11.75
C GLN A 42 -14.67 6.28 10.96
N MET A 43 -14.37 6.82 9.78
CA MET A 43 -13.19 6.45 8.99
C MET A 43 -11.89 6.98 9.63
N LEU A 44 -11.92 8.14 10.30
CA LEU A 44 -10.79 8.62 11.10
C LEU A 44 -10.51 7.71 12.29
N THR A 45 -11.54 7.17 12.94
CA THR A 45 -11.37 6.13 13.98
C THR A 45 -10.65 4.89 13.44
N HIS A 46 -10.99 4.45 12.22
CA HIS A 46 -10.26 3.33 11.56
C HIS A 46 -8.79 3.68 11.29
N CYS A 47 -8.49 4.91 10.86
CA CYS A 47 -7.11 5.39 10.71
C CYS A 47 -6.37 5.38 12.06
N ALA A 48 -7.02 5.83 13.14
CA ALA A 48 -6.45 5.87 14.47
C ALA A 48 -6.12 4.45 14.99
N HIS A 49 -7.05 3.50 14.86
CA HIS A 49 -6.81 2.09 15.19
C HIS A 49 -5.66 1.49 14.38
N ALA A 50 -5.63 1.72 13.06
CA ALA A 50 -4.56 1.20 12.20
C ALA A 50 -3.19 1.79 12.57
N ARG A 51 -3.13 3.09 12.89
CA ARG A 51 -1.90 3.75 13.37
C ARG A 51 -1.46 3.17 14.72
N TYR A 52 -2.38 3.03 15.66
CA TYR A 52 -2.10 2.49 17.00
C TYR A 52 -1.50 1.09 16.91
N VAL A 53 -2.17 0.19 16.18
CA VAL A 53 -1.72 -1.20 16.03
C VAL A 53 -0.38 -1.30 15.31
N TRP A 54 -0.14 -0.48 14.28
CA TRP A 54 1.18 -0.39 13.65
C TRP A 54 2.26 0.05 14.65
N ASN A 55 1.98 1.09 15.44
CA ASN A 55 2.94 1.63 16.39
C ASN A 55 3.23 0.65 17.54
N LEU A 56 2.23 -0.08 18.00
CA LEU A 56 2.40 -1.17 18.97
C LEU A 56 3.35 -2.25 18.42
N ALA A 57 3.21 -2.61 17.14
CA ALA A 57 4.10 -3.56 16.49
C ALA A 57 5.55 -3.03 16.36
N VAL A 58 5.71 -1.74 16.03
CA VAL A 58 7.02 -1.06 16.01
C VAL A 58 7.66 -1.09 17.40
N GLU A 59 6.87 -0.81 18.44
CA GLU A 59 7.31 -0.81 19.84
C GLU A 59 7.82 -2.19 20.27
N GLN A 60 7.01 -3.23 20.05
CA GLN A 60 7.37 -4.62 20.34
C GLN A 60 8.69 -5.04 19.67
N HIS A 61 8.89 -4.66 18.41
CA HIS A 61 10.13 -4.95 17.67
C HIS A 61 11.31 -4.10 18.15
N THR A 62 11.08 -2.90 18.68
CA THR A 62 12.15 -2.02 19.20
C THR A 62 12.67 -2.48 20.56
N TYR A 63 11.81 -3.03 21.42
CA TYR A 63 12.23 -3.57 22.73
C TYR A 63 12.97 -4.90 22.62
N TRP A 64 12.94 -5.54 21.46
CA TRP A 64 13.63 -6.80 21.23
C TRP A 64 15.14 -6.60 21.08
N ARG A 65 15.94 -7.39 21.80
CA ARG A 65 17.40 -7.34 21.81
C ARG A 65 18.01 -8.70 21.44
N PRO A 66 19.21 -8.74 20.84
CA PRO A 66 19.97 -9.98 20.66
C PRO A 66 20.10 -10.72 22.01
N GLY A 67 19.78 -12.01 22.03
CA GLY A 67 19.75 -12.86 23.24
C GLY A 67 18.36 -13.15 23.82
N ARG A 68 17.29 -12.53 23.30
CA ARG A 68 15.89 -12.90 23.61
C ARG A 68 15.26 -13.73 22.50
N ARG A 69 14.21 -14.50 22.81
CA ARG A 69 13.37 -15.22 21.82
C ARG A 69 12.84 -14.24 20.77
N SER A 70 12.99 -14.53 19.47
CA SER A 70 12.68 -13.65 18.32
C SER A 70 11.44 -12.79 18.50
N ALA A 71 11.47 -11.56 17.97
CA ALA A 71 10.33 -10.65 17.98
C ALA A 71 9.07 -11.34 17.40
N PRO A 72 7.87 -11.04 17.94
CA PRO A 72 6.66 -11.75 17.57
C PRO A 72 6.38 -11.60 16.07
N GLY A 73 6.15 -12.74 15.41
CA GLY A 73 5.68 -12.78 14.03
C GLY A 73 4.20 -12.42 13.93
N PHE A 74 3.70 -12.30 12.70
CA PHE A 74 2.33 -11.84 12.42
C PHE A 74 1.25 -12.63 13.19
N ALA A 75 1.35 -13.96 13.24
CA ALA A 75 0.37 -14.81 13.95
C ALA A 75 0.32 -14.51 15.45
N GLU A 76 1.48 -14.37 16.10
CA GLU A 76 1.56 -14.05 17.52
C GLU A 76 1.07 -12.63 17.81
N GLN A 77 1.40 -11.65 16.94
CA GLN A 77 0.86 -10.30 17.06
C GLN A 77 -0.67 -10.26 16.93
N CYS A 78 -1.26 -11.13 16.12
CA CYS A 78 -2.73 -11.22 16.00
C CYS A 78 -3.37 -11.84 17.25
N ARG A 79 -2.70 -12.80 17.89
CA ARG A 79 -3.13 -13.36 19.18
C ARG A 79 -3.12 -12.28 20.26
N GLN A 80 -2.00 -11.57 20.39
CA GLN A 80 -1.85 -10.46 21.34
C GLN A 80 -2.83 -9.31 21.06
N LEU A 81 -3.09 -8.99 19.78
CA LEU A 81 -4.11 -8.02 19.41
C LEU A 81 -5.51 -8.46 19.88
N THR A 82 -5.82 -9.75 19.83
CA THR A 82 -7.11 -10.27 20.30
C THR A 82 -7.25 -10.10 21.81
N GLU A 83 -6.19 -10.36 22.57
CA GLU A 83 -6.12 -10.13 24.01
C GLU A 83 -6.28 -8.62 24.32
N ALA A 84 -5.49 -7.76 23.68
CA ALA A 84 -5.53 -6.31 23.86
C ALA A 84 -6.91 -5.70 23.54
N ARG A 85 -7.64 -6.24 22.57
CA ARG A 85 -9.01 -5.79 22.24
C ARG A 85 -10.04 -6.17 23.29
N ARG A 86 -9.82 -7.23 24.06
CA ARG A 86 -10.71 -7.61 25.18
C ARG A 86 -10.52 -6.66 26.36
N GLU A 87 -9.28 -6.23 26.58
CA GLU A 87 -8.89 -5.39 27.73
C GLU A 87 -9.08 -3.89 27.46
N ASN A 88 -9.04 -3.46 26.20
CA ASN A 88 -9.15 -2.06 25.81
C ASN A 88 -10.43 -1.81 25.01
N ALA A 89 -11.41 -1.13 25.62
CA ALA A 89 -12.71 -0.86 25.02
C ALA A 89 -12.60 -0.13 23.67
N TRP A 90 -11.77 0.92 23.59
CA TRP A 90 -11.57 1.68 22.34
C TRP A 90 -11.05 0.80 21.20
N LEU A 91 -10.05 -0.05 21.48
CA LEU A 91 -9.52 -0.98 20.50
C LEU A 91 -10.52 -2.12 20.18
N GLY A 92 -11.31 -2.53 21.18
CA GLY A 92 -12.37 -3.54 21.07
C GLY A 92 -13.49 -3.11 20.12
N GLU A 93 -13.96 -1.87 20.25
CA GLU A 93 -14.95 -1.22 19.37
C GLU A 93 -14.48 -1.12 17.91
N GLY A 94 -13.17 -1.09 17.69
CA GLY A 94 -12.56 -1.06 16.38
C GLY A 94 -12.83 -2.29 15.51
N ASN A 95 -12.69 -2.12 14.20
CA ASN A 95 -12.84 -3.23 13.26
C ASN A 95 -11.59 -4.15 13.28
N ALA A 96 -11.83 -5.43 13.59
CA ALA A 96 -10.82 -6.48 13.66
C ALA A 96 -9.97 -6.60 12.40
N ASP A 97 -10.63 -6.63 11.23
CA ASP A 97 -9.96 -6.82 9.94
C ASP A 97 -9.03 -5.64 9.66
N VAL A 98 -9.45 -4.40 9.92
CA VAL A 98 -8.62 -3.20 9.74
C VAL A 98 -7.35 -3.27 10.61
N GLN A 99 -7.50 -3.66 11.88
CA GLN A 99 -6.40 -3.77 12.83
C GLN A 99 -5.42 -4.90 12.42
N GLN A 100 -5.93 -6.07 12.02
CA GLN A 100 -5.10 -7.16 11.51
C GLN A 100 -4.40 -6.80 10.19
N GLN A 101 -5.05 -6.03 9.31
CA GLN A 101 -4.41 -5.54 8.09
C GLN A 101 -3.27 -4.55 8.38
N ALA A 102 -3.36 -3.77 9.46
CA ALA A 102 -2.25 -2.92 9.90
C ALA A 102 -1.03 -3.76 10.32
N LEU A 103 -1.23 -4.87 11.03
CA LEU A 103 -0.16 -5.83 11.35
C LEU A 103 0.41 -6.50 10.10
N LYS A 104 -0.44 -6.87 9.11
CA LYS A 104 0.04 -7.42 7.82
C LYS A 104 0.89 -6.42 7.05
N ASP A 105 0.46 -5.16 7.03
CA ASP A 105 1.23 -4.09 6.39
C ASP A 105 2.57 -3.86 7.11
N PHE A 106 2.61 -3.94 8.45
CA PHE A 106 3.85 -3.86 9.24
C PHE A 106 4.79 -5.03 8.93
N ALA A 107 4.30 -6.26 8.98
CA ALA A 107 5.08 -7.45 8.65
C ALA A 107 5.65 -7.37 7.22
N ARG A 108 4.84 -6.90 6.25
CA ARG A 108 5.31 -6.67 4.87
C ARG A 108 6.41 -5.62 4.82
N ALA A 109 6.27 -4.51 5.54
CA ALA A 109 7.31 -3.46 5.59
C ALA A 109 8.61 -3.98 6.23
N LYS A 110 8.51 -4.82 7.28
CA LYS A 110 9.66 -5.50 7.87
C LYS A 110 10.37 -6.43 6.90
N SER A 111 9.62 -7.24 6.14
CA SER A 111 10.20 -8.11 5.10
C SER A 111 10.80 -7.32 3.94
N ALA A 112 10.19 -6.19 3.57
CA ALA A 112 10.66 -5.34 2.47
C ALA A 112 12.07 -4.77 2.71
N ARG A 113 12.45 -4.55 3.98
CA ARG A 113 13.81 -4.16 4.37
C ARG A 113 14.88 -5.10 3.79
N PHE A 114 14.59 -6.39 3.74
CA PHE A 114 15.54 -7.40 3.27
C PHE A 114 15.53 -7.58 1.74
N THR A 115 14.53 -7.05 1.03
CA THR A 115 14.30 -7.36 -0.38
C THR A 115 14.32 -6.14 -1.31
N SER A 116 14.16 -4.92 -0.78
CA SER A 116 13.88 -3.74 -1.62
C SER A 116 14.53 -2.44 -1.18
N GLY A 117 15.51 -2.48 -0.26
CA GLY A 117 16.30 -1.32 0.15
C GLY A 117 15.53 -0.26 0.96
N PHE A 118 14.26 -0.50 1.30
CA PHE A 118 13.51 0.35 2.22
C PHE A 118 14.06 0.21 3.64
N GLY A 119 14.14 1.32 4.38
CA GLY A 119 14.60 1.33 5.76
C GLY A 119 13.66 0.61 6.74
N GLU A 120 14.07 0.55 8.01
CA GLU A 120 13.27 -0.02 9.08
C GLU A 120 11.90 0.70 9.21
N PRO A 121 10.78 -0.02 9.40
CA PRO A 121 9.48 0.59 9.65
C PRO A 121 9.53 1.52 10.87
N THR A 122 9.07 2.75 10.72
CA THR A 122 9.11 3.76 11.77
C THR A 122 7.75 4.02 12.40
N TRP A 123 7.78 4.72 13.53
CA TRP A 123 6.59 5.19 14.22
C TRP A 123 5.76 6.13 13.34
N ARG A 124 4.46 5.87 13.26
CA ARG A 124 3.50 6.69 12.50
C ARG A 124 2.95 7.82 13.37
N ARG A 125 2.90 9.02 12.80
CA ARG A 125 2.39 10.23 13.45
C ARG A 125 0.91 10.44 13.11
N LYS A 126 0.15 11.00 14.06
CA LYS A 126 -1.22 11.47 13.82
C LYS A 126 -1.18 12.60 12.78
N HIS A 127 -2.19 12.66 11.91
CA HIS A 127 -2.34 13.61 10.80
C HIS A 127 -1.30 13.49 9.67
N VAL A 128 -0.38 12.53 9.73
CA VAL A 128 0.61 12.29 8.67
C VAL A 128 0.30 10.98 7.96
N HIS A 129 -0.04 11.07 6.67
CA HIS A 129 -0.36 9.92 5.83
C HIS A 129 -1.44 9.00 6.42
N GLU A 130 -2.53 9.61 6.93
CA GLU A 130 -3.65 8.88 7.52
C GLU A 130 -4.28 7.92 6.51
N GLY A 131 -4.60 6.72 6.96
CA GLY A 131 -5.24 5.72 6.13
C GLY A 131 -5.28 4.34 6.77
N PHE A 132 -6.09 3.49 6.17
CA PHE A 132 -6.24 2.10 6.56
C PHE A 132 -6.45 1.22 5.34
N ARG A 133 -6.10 -0.06 5.47
CA ARG A 133 -6.41 -1.08 4.47
C ARG A 133 -7.68 -1.81 4.90
N GLY A 134 -8.63 -1.93 3.98
CA GLY A 134 -9.82 -2.75 4.12
C GLY A 134 -9.76 -3.99 3.25
N ILE A 135 -10.49 -5.03 3.66
CA ILE A 135 -10.73 -6.23 2.85
C ILE A 135 -12.20 -6.28 2.45
N GLY A 136 -12.47 -6.98 1.36
CA GLY A 136 -13.82 -7.27 0.93
C GLY A 136 -14.65 -7.97 2.00
N THR A 137 -15.92 -7.59 2.11
CA THR A 137 -16.88 -8.25 3.01
C THR A 137 -17.59 -9.41 2.33
N ASP A 138 -17.69 -9.38 1.01
CA ASP A 138 -18.40 -10.41 0.25
C ASP A 138 -17.56 -11.67 0.09
N ARG A 139 -18.26 -12.80 -0.04
CA ARG A 139 -17.67 -14.14 -0.14
C ARG A 139 -17.95 -14.68 -1.53
N VAL A 140 -16.91 -14.70 -2.36
CA VAL A 140 -17.01 -15.20 -3.74
C VAL A 140 -16.27 -16.53 -3.86
N PRO A 141 -16.80 -17.52 -4.58
CA PRO A 141 -16.08 -18.76 -4.82
C PRO A 141 -14.77 -18.49 -5.56
N GLU A 142 -13.68 -19.12 -5.13
CA GLU A 142 -12.40 -19.08 -5.85
C GLU A 142 -12.30 -20.27 -6.80
N TYR A 143 -11.64 -20.01 -7.93
CA TYR A 143 -11.35 -20.97 -8.98
C TYR A 143 -9.84 -20.94 -9.25
N GLU A 144 -9.28 -22.08 -9.65
CA GLU A 144 -7.92 -22.16 -10.13
C GLU A 144 -7.82 -21.56 -11.55
N ALA A 145 -6.60 -21.41 -12.07
CA ALA A 145 -6.37 -20.78 -13.38
C ALA A 145 -7.01 -21.56 -14.55
N ASP A 146 -7.25 -22.85 -14.37
CA ASP A 146 -7.94 -23.75 -15.30
C ASP A 146 -9.48 -23.68 -15.21
N GLY A 147 -10.02 -22.85 -14.31
CA GLY A 147 -11.45 -22.71 -14.07
C GLY A 147 -12.06 -23.77 -13.15
N SER A 148 -11.27 -24.71 -12.63
CA SER A 148 -11.73 -25.68 -11.64
C SER A 148 -12.00 -25.01 -10.27
N PRO A 149 -12.99 -25.48 -9.48
CA PRO A 149 -13.22 -24.97 -8.13
C PRO A 149 -11.98 -25.13 -7.26
N LYS A 150 -11.53 -24.04 -6.64
CA LYS A 150 -10.43 -24.14 -5.68
C LYS A 150 -10.92 -24.81 -4.40
N LEU A 151 -10.39 -25.98 -4.08
CA LEU A 151 -10.78 -26.74 -2.89
C LEU A 151 -9.76 -26.59 -1.76
N ASN A 152 -10.25 -26.57 -0.53
CA ASN A 152 -9.40 -26.63 0.64
C ASN A 152 -8.89 -28.06 0.83
N ALA A 153 -7.57 -28.27 0.74
CA ALA A 153 -6.94 -29.58 0.84
C ALA A 153 -7.29 -30.38 2.10
N LYS A 154 -7.67 -29.71 3.21
CA LYS A 154 -8.04 -30.38 4.47
C LYS A 154 -9.51 -30.75 4.57
N THR A 155 -10.40 -29.92 4.01
CA THR A 155 -11.85 -30.05 4.22
C THR A 155 -12.61 -30.45 2.96
N GLY A 156 -11.96 -30.45 1.79
CA GLY A 156 -12.59 -30.69 0.48
C GLY A 156 -13.59 -29.61 0.05
N ARG A 157 -13.85 -28.60 0.88
CA ARG A 157 -14.83 -27.54 0.59
C ARG A 157 -14.24 -26.49 -0.35
N GLN A 158 -15.10 -25.91 -1.20
CA GLN A 158 -14.71 -24.80 -2.06
C GLN A 158 -14.23 -23.59 -1.23
N VAL A 159 -13.11 -23.02 -1.66
CA VAL A 159 -12.50 -21.85 -1.04
C VAL A 159 -13.32 -20.62 -1.40
N MET A 160 -13.80 -19.93 -0.38
CA MET A 160 -14.55 -18.68 -0.53
C MET A 160 -13.64 -17.48 -0.28
N GLY A 161 -13.23 -16.83 -1.35
CA GLY A 161 -12.42 -15.61 -1.38
C GLY A 161 -13.18 -14.40 -0.87
N ARG A 162 -12.46 -13.31 -0.57
CA ARG A 162 -13.05 -12.02 -0.21
C ARG A 162 -13.15 -11.12 -1.43
N SER A 163 -14.29 -10.45 -1.62
CA SER A 163 -14.51 -9.47 -2.66
C SER A 163 -15.00 -8.13 -2.10
N VAL A 164 -14.44 -7.03 -2.62
CA VAL A 164 -14.86 -5.68 -2.26
C VAL A 164 -16.14 -5.35 -3.02
N VAL A 165 -17.20 -5.06 -2.28
CA VAL A 165 -18.50 -4.74 -2.88
C VAL A 165 -18.49 -3.30 -3.34
N VAL A 166 -18.59 -3.13 -4.65
CA VAL A 166 -18.69 -1.83 -5.31
C VAL A 166 -19.96 -1.81 -6.14
N GLN A 167 -20.77 -0.77 -5.98
CA GLN A 167 -22.01 -0.58 -6.73
C GLN A 167 -21.91 0.71 -7.55
N ARG A 168 -22.20 0.62 -8.85
CA ARG A 168 -22.31 1.80 -9.70
C ARG A 168 -23.62 2.52 -9.40
N LEU A 169 -23.56 3.84 -9.22
CA LEU A 169 -24.74 4.68 -9.06
C LEU A 169 -25.14 5.33 -10.38
N ASN A 170 -24.16 5.87 -11.11
CA ASN A 170 -24.37 6.46 -12.43
C ASN A 170 -23.04 6.51 -13.21
N ARG A 171 -23.00 7.27 -14.32
CA ARG A 171 -21.78 7.41 -15.15
C ARG A 171 -20.59 7.99 -14.40
N ARG A 172 -20.79 8.85 -13.40
CA ARG A 172 -19.73 9.56 -12.65
C ARG A 172 -19.51 9.02 -11.23
N TRP A 173 -20.48 8.30 -10.68
CA TRP A 173 -20.50 7.94 -9.27
C TRP A 173 -20.63 6.43 -9.06
N ALA A 174 -19.92 5.94 -8.07
CA ALA A 174 -20.06 4.61 -7.50
C ALA A 174 -19.98 4.70 -5.97
N GLN A 175 -20.31 3.62 -5.30
CA GLN A 175 -20.17 3.49 -3.85
C GLN A 175 -19.51 2.16 -3.50
N VAL A 176 -18.75 2.15 -2.41
CA VAL A 176 -18.04 0.98 -1.90
C VAL A 176 -18.54 0.67 -0.49
N ARG A 177 -18.69 -0.61 -0.15
CA ARG A 177 -19.03 -1.02 1.21
C ARG A 177 -17.75 -1.05 2.05
N VAL A 178 -17.65 -0.16 3.03
CA VAL A 178 -16.54 -0.10 3.98
C VAL A 178 -16.92 -0.90 5.24
N PRO A 179 -16.07 -1.82 5.73
CA PRO A 179 -16.36 -2.64 6.91
C PRO A 179 -16.79 -1.79 8.12
N GLY A 180 -17.98 -2.08 8.65
CA GLY A 180 -18.59 -1.40 9.79
C GLY A 180 -19.15 0.00 9.50
N ARG A 181 -18.98 0.56 8.29
CA ARG A 181 -19.32 1.97 7.97
C ARG A 181 -20.38 2.14 6.87
N GLY A 182 -20.79 1.03 6.25
CA GLY A 182 -21.78 1.02 5.18
C GLY A 182 -21.24 1.54 3.85
N TRP A 183 -22.12 2.12 3.04
CA TRP A 183 -21.82 2.58 1.69
C TRP A 183 -21.18 3.96 1.67
N VAL A 184 -19.98 4.08 1.10
CA VAL A 184 -19.30 5.36 0.92
C VAL A 184 -19.15 5.67 -0.56
N ARG A 185 -19.58 6.86 -0.97
CA ARG A 185 -19.54 7.30 -2.36
C ARG A 185 -18.12 7.67 -2.78
N PHE A 186 -17.79 7.39 -4.03
CA PHE A 186 -16.59 7.88 -4.68
C PHE A 186 -16.88 8.23 -6.15
N ARG A 187 -16.04 9.11 -6.68
CA ARG A 187 -16.16 9.57 -8.06
C ARG A 187 -15.30 8.69 -8.96
N LEU A 188 -15.91 8.12 -10.00
CA LEU A 188 -15.20 7.43 -11.07
C LEU A 188 -14.40 8.49 -11.86
N SER A 189 -13.12 8.24 -12.11
CA SER A 189 -12.30 9.08 -12.99
C SER A 189 -12.87 9.01 -14.42
N ALA A 190 -12.79 10.13 -15.15
CA ALA A 190 -13.51 10.35 -16.41
C ALA A 190 -12.86 9.69 -17.64
N GLU A 191 -12.04 8.65 -17.45
CA GLU A 191 -11.51 7.87 -18.57
C GLU A 191 -12.63 7.01 -19.17
N GLY A 192 -13.37 7.63 -20.09
CA GLY A 192 -14.31 6.98 -21.00
C GLY A 192 -15.69 6.66 -20.41
N LYS A 193 -16.70 6.78 -21.27
CA LYS A 193 -18.06 6.27 -21.05
C LYS A 193 -18.00 4.74 -20.84
N GLY A 194 -17.68 4.27 -19.63
CA GLY A 194 -17.54 2.83 -19.43
C GLY A 194 -16.60 2.38 -18.31
N ALA A 195 -15.99 3.30 -17.54
CA ALA A 195 -15.08 2.93 -16.44
C ALA A 195 -15.56 1.68 -15.67
N LYS A 196 -14.82 0.58 -15.84
CA LYS A 196 -15.10 -0.73 -15.24
C LYS A 196 -14.99 -0.57 -13.73
N LEU A 197 -15.95 -1.14 -12.98
CA LEU A 197 -15.84 -1.13 -11.53
C LEU A 197 -14.59 -1.93 -11.11
N PRO A 198 -13.82 -1.43 -10.14
CA PRO A 198 -12.63 -2.12 -9.69
C PRO A 198 -13.01 -3.44 -9.02
N ALA A 199 -12.60 -4.55 -9.62
CA ALA A 199 -12.68 -5.88 -9.02
C ALA A 199 -11.42 -6.11 -8.17
N ALA A 200 -11.56 -6.00 -6.85
CA ALA A 200 -10.44 -6.15 -5.93
C ALA A 200 -10.84 -6.92 -4.68
N LYS A 201 -9.87 -7.66 -4.11
CA LYS A 201 -10.04 -8.33 -2.81
C LYS A 201 -9.78 -7.38 -1.63
N THR A 202 -8.98 -6.34 -1.86
CA THR A 202 -8.59 -5.35 -0.83
C THR A 202 -8.57 -3.94 -1.40
N PHE A 203 -8.71 -2.95 -0.53
CA PHE A 203 -8.60 -1.54 -0.87
C PHE A 203 -7.84 -0.78 0.22
N ARG A 204 -7.35 0.41 -0.11
CA ARG A 204 -6.77 1.37 0.84
C ARG A 204 -7.53 2.66 0.82
N VAL A 205 -7.93 3.11 2.01
CA VAL A 205 -8.46 4.45 2.21
C VAL A 205 -7.34 5.32 2.76
N THR A 206 -7.22 6.53 2.23
CA THR A 206 -6.28 7.54 2.74
C THR A 206 -6.95 8.88 2.91
N PHE A 207 -6.59 9.61 3.95
CA PHE A 207 -6.96 11.00 4.17
C PHE A 207 -5.71 11.88 4.06
N ARG A 208 -5.71 12.80 3.10
CA ARG A 208 -4.61 13.75 2.86
C ARG A 208 -5.18 15.08 2.41
N ASN A 209 -4.66 16.18 2.93
CA ASN A 209 -5.04 17.55 2.54
C ASN A 209 -6.56 17.78 2.57
N GLY A 210 -7.24 17.30 3.63
CA GLY A 210 -8.70 17.43 3.76
C GLY A 210 -9.51 16.51 2.83
N GLN A 211 -8.87 15.63 2.06
CA GLN A 211 -9.54 14.83 1.04
C GLN A 211 -9.38 13.33 1.25
N TRP A 212 -10.51 12.64 1.19
CA TRP A 212 -10.57 11.19 1.23
C TRP A 212 -10.35 10.59 -0.16
N HIS A 213 -9.60 9.49 -0.19
CA HIS A 213 -9.37 8.73 -1.40
C HIS A 213 -9.38 7.24 -1.09
N ILE A 214 -9.87 6.45 -2.06
CA ILE A 214 -9.80 5.00 -2.05
C ILE A 214 -8.92 4.53 -3.21
N ALA A 215 -8.12 3.51 -2.97
CA ALA A 215 -7.34 2.84 -4.00
C ALA A 215 -7.58 1.33 -3.93
N PHE A 216 -7.95 0.70 -5.04
CA PHE A 216 -8.31 -0.72 -5.08
C PHE A 216 -7.13 -1.55 -5.55
N ALA A 217 -6.80 -2.66 -4.87
CA ALA A 217 -5.71 -3.54 -5.28
C ALA A 217 -6.20 -4.49 -6.38
N VAL A 218 -6.18 -4.02 -7.62
CA VAL A 218 -6.63 -4.75 -8.79
C VAL A 218 -5.41 -5.48 -9.39
N ILE A 219 -5.55 -6.78 -9.62
CA ILE A 219 -4.58 -7.53 -10.42
C ILE A 219 -5.09 -7.40 -11.87
N PRO A 220 -4.41 -6.63 -12.74
CA PRO A 220 -4.76 -6.56 -14.15
C PRO A 220 -4.45 -7.89 -14.82
N ASP A 221 -5.18 -8.14 -15.91
CA ASP A 221 -4.90 -9.26 -16.78
C ASP A 221 -3.46 -9.14 -17.31
N PRO A 222 -2.73 -10.26 -17.48
CA PRO A 222 -1.40 -10.23 -18.08
C PRO A 222 -1.43 -9.50 -19.42
N VAL A 223 -0.58 -8.48 -19.56
CA VAL A 223 -0.37 -7.84 -20.86
C VAL A 223 0.56 -8.76 -21.64
N GLU A 224 0.12 -9.19 -22.82
CA GLU A 224 0.98 -9.94 -23.74
C GLU A 224 2.23 -9.12 -24.04
N GLY A 225 3.39 -9.76 -23.96
CA GLY A 225 4.63 -9.13 -24.37
C GLY A 225 4.55 -8.78 -25.86
N PRO A 226 5.37 -7.83 -26.36
CA PRO A 226 5.60 -7.75 -27.79
C PRO A 226 6.03 -9.16 -28.22
N GLY A 227 5.28 -9.82 -29.10
CA GLY A 227 5.46 -11.22 -29.51
C GLY A 227 6.75 -11.46 -30.31
N THR A 228 7.87 -10.93 -29.82
CA THR A 228 9.20 -11.21 -30.32
C THR A 228 9.63 -12.53 -29.71
N ASP A 229 9.92 -13.53 -30.54
CA ASP A 229 10.56 -14.80 -30.17
C ASP A 229 12.01 -14.62 -29.67
N THR A 230 12.39 -13.40 -29.29
CA THR A 230 13.70 -13.01 -28.84
C THR A 230 13.70 -12.90 -27.33
N VAL A 231 14.29 -13.90 -26.66
CA VAL A 231 14.58 -13.83 -25.23
C VAL A 231 15.83 -12.97 -25.04
N ILE A 232 15.67 -11.80 -24.42
CA ILE A 232 16.79 -10.92 -24.06
C ILE A 232 16.96 -10.93 -22.54
N GLY A 233 18.09 -11.41 -22.06
CA GLY A 233 18.49 -11.33 -20.65
C GLY A 233 18.82 -9.88 -20.28
N ILE A 234 18.38 -9.45 -19.09
CA ILE A 234 18.63 -8.08 -18.58
C ILE A 234 19.44 -8.19 -17.30
N ASP A 235 20.68 -7.69 -17.32
CA ASP A 235 21.49 -7.47 -16.12
C ASP A 235 21.40 -6.00 -15.69
N ARG A 236 21.32 -5.74 -14.39
CA ARG A 236 21.14 -4.38 -13.84
C ARG A 236 22.34 -4.01 -12.98
N GLY A 237 23.08 -3.00 -13.42
CA GLY A 237 24.25 -2.48 -12.71
C GLY A 237 24.08 -1.04 -12.23
N VAL A 238 24.99 -0.63 -11.34
CA VAL A 238 25.14 0.76 -10.88
C VAL A 238 25.85 1.64 -11.92
N THR A 239 26.77 1.07 -12.70
CA THR A 239 27.50 1.76 -13.78
C THR A 239 26.72 1.76 -15.10
N ILE A 240 26.02 0.67 -15.40
CA ILE A 240 25.15 0.51 -16.58
C ILE A 240 23.77 0.11 -16.07
N THR A 241 22.77 0.96 -16.30
CA THR A 241 21.43 0.80 -15.68
C THR A 241 20.74 -0.49 -16.13
N ALA A 242 20.92 -0.89 -17.39
CA ALA A 242 20.54 -2.20 -17.88
C ALA A 242 21.47 -2.63 -19.03
N ALA A 243 22.18 -3.74 -18.85
CA ALA A 243 22.90 -4.44 -19.92
C ALA A 243 22.00 -5.56 -20.46
N LEU A 244 21.84 -5.60 -21.78
CA LEU A 244 21.01 -6.56 -22.48
C LEU A 244 21.90 -7.67 -23.07
N SER A 245 21.42 -8.91 -23.12
CA SER A 245 22.17 -10.05 -23.67
C SER A 245 22.45 -9.94 -25.18
N ASP A 246 21.79 -9.00 -25.86
CA ASP A 246 22.06 -8.63 -27.26
C ASP A 246 23.17 -7.57 -27.40
N GLY A 247 23.89 -7.27 -26.31
CA GLY A 247 25.02 -6.34 -26.29
C GLY A 247 24.63 -4.88 -26.09
N ARG A 248 23.33 -4.53 -26.12
CA ARG A 248 22.88 -3.15 -25.87
C ARG A 248 23.08 -2.77 -24.41
N ARG A 249 23.48 -1.52 -24.17
CA ARG A 249 23.64 -0.92 -22.84
C ARG A 249 22.71 0.27 -22.73
N LEU A 250 21.76 0.20 -21.81
CA LEU A 250 20.81 1.28 -21.53
C LEU A 250 21.24 1.98 -20.25
N ASN A 251 21.54 3.26 -20.35
CA ASN A 251 21.82 4.11 -19.21
C ASN A 251 20.61 4.99 -18.92
N CYS A 252 20.25 5.11 -17.65
CA CYS A 252 19.28 6.13 -17.24
C CYS A 252 19.88 7.50 -17.58
N PRO A 253 19.15 8.42 -18.22
CA PRO A 253 19.64 9.77 -18.42
C PRO A 253 20.02 10.37 -17.06
N SER A 254 21.23 10.90 -16.94
CA SER A 254 21.62 11.68 -15.78
C SER A 254 20.66 12.87 -15.69
N SER A 255 19.99 13.05 -14.54
CA SER A 255 19.32 14.31 -14.25
C SER A 255 20.30 15.45 -14.53
N PRO A 256 19.94 16.49 -15.31
CA PRO A 256 20.85 17.60 -15.54
C PRO A 256 21.26 18.15 -14.18
N SER A 257 22.56 18.03 -13.88
CA SER A 257 23.13 18.60 -12.69
C SER A 257 22.81 20.08 -12.69
N ARG A 258 22.21 20.56 -11.60
CA ARG A 258 22.10 21.99 -11.28
C ARG A 258 23.50 22.51 -11.03
N ASN A 259 24.26 22.74 -12.11
CA ASN A 259 25.54 23.44 -12.19
C ASN A 259 26.00 23.40 -13.66
N ALA A 260 25.40 24.24 -14.51
CA ALA A 260 26.07 24.77 -15.68
C ALA A 260 26.69 26.13 -15.28
N PRO A 261 27.95 26.44 -15.64
CA PRO A 261 28.61 27.66 -15.19
C PRO A 261 28.11 28.85 -16.01
N GLY A 262 27.57 29.87 -15.34
CA GLY A 262 27.13 31.09 -15.99
C GLY A 262 26.58 32.12 -15.01
N SER A 263 27.38 33.18 -14.81
CA SER A 263 27.10 34.44 -14.11
C SER A 263 27.20 34.47 -12.58
N ALA A 264 27.81 35.55 -12.12
CA ALA A 264 28.54 35.73 -10.88
C ALA A 264 27.74 36.45 -9.77
N SER A 265 28.36 36.44 -8.58
CA SER A 265 28.19 37.35 -7.43
C SER A 265 26.83 37.45 -6.75
N THR A 266 26.74 36.95 -5.51
CA THR A 266 26.88 37.79 -4.29
C THR A 266 26.88 36.88 -3.06
N SER A 267 27.94 37.02 -2.27
CA SER A 267 28.12 36.36 -0.97
C SER A 267 27.11 36.89 0.06
N GLY A 268 26.21 36.01 0.53
CA GLY A 268 25.40 36.22 1.72
C GLY A 268 25.52 34.99 2.61
N ALA A 269 26.25 35.12 3.73
CA ALA A 269 26.41 34.07 4.73
C ALA A 269 25.04 33.59 5.24
N ARG A 270 24.81 32.28 5.20
CA ARG A 270 23.59 31.63 5.70
C ARG A 270 23.89 31.10 7.11
N PRO A 271 23.12 31.48 8.15
CA PRO A 271 23.40 31.02 9.50
C PRO A 271 23.15 29.51 9.62
N GLU A 272 24.03 28.83 10.34
CA GLU A 272 23.90 27.42 10.68
C GLU A 272 22.59 27.17 11.43
N ARG A 273 21.78 26.21 10.93
CA ARG A 273 20.62 25.71 11.66
C ARG A 273 21.10 24.77 12.76
N PRO A 274 20.74 24.98 14.03
CA PRO A 274 21.05 24.02 15.07
C PRO A 274 20.32 22.69 14.81
N LYS A 275 21.03 21.57 15.06
CA LYS A 275 20.45 20.22 15.06
C LYS A 275 19.32 20.16 16.08
N ALA A 276 18.08 20.23 15.63
CA ALA A 276 16.92 20.01 16.48
C ALA A 276 16.96 18.57 17.03
N ALA A 277 17.06 18.43 18.34
CA ALA A 277 16.94 17.17 19.05
C ALA A 277 15.61 16.49 18.68
N LEU A 278 15.64 15.16 18.47
CA LEU A 278 14.42 14.37 18.31
C LEU A 278 13.50 14.62 19.51
N PRO A 279 12.21 14.96 19.31
CA PRO A 279 11.29 15.09 20.42
C PRO A 279 11.15 13.75 21.14
N ARG A 280 11.16 13.81 22.48
CA ARG A 280 11.00 12.67 23.39
C ARG A 280 9.73 11.88 23.05
N ARG A 281 9.85 10.56 23.02
CA ARG A 281 8.76 9.61 22.77
C ARG A 281 7.67 9.82 23.85
N PRO A 282 6.39 10.06 23.49
CA PRO A 282 5.33 10.11 24.48
C PRO A 282 5.13 8.72 25.08
N SER A 283 5.00 8.65 26.40
CA SER A 283 4.77 7.40 27.15
C SER A 283 3.32 6.91 26.97
N MET A 284 3.09 5.62 27.23
CA MET A 284 1.79 4.93 27.12
C MET A 284 0.61 5.59 27.85
N ARG A 285 0.82 6.57 28.75
CA ARG A 285 -0.22 7.11 29.63
C ARG A 285 -1.05 8.28 29.05
N SER A 286 -0.70 8.84 27.90
CA SER A 286 -1.31 10.09 27.42
C SER A 286 -2.29 9.96 26.25
N TRP A 287 -2.99 8.83 26.09
CA TRP A 287 -3.89 8.64 24.93
C TRP A 287 -5.32 8.27 25.30
N PRO A 288 -6.25 9.21 25.09
CA PRO A 288 -7.55 8.93 24.51
C PRO A 288 -7.75 9.74 23.20
N GLY A 289 -8.28 9.12 22.13
CA GLY A 289 -8.86 9.82 20.96
C GLY A 289 -7.90 10.41 19.91
#